data_AF-A9WTJ0-F1
#
_entry.id   AF-A9WTJ0-F1
#
_cell.length_a   1.000
_cell.length_b   1.000
_cell.length_c   1.000
_cell.angle_alpha   90.00
_cell.angle_beta   90.00
_cell.angle_gamma   90.00
#
_symmetry.space_group_name_H-M   'P 1'
#
loop_
_entity.id
_entity.type
_entity.pdbx_description
1 polymer ?
#
loop_
_entity_poly.entity_id
_entity_poly.type
_entity_poly.pdbx_seq_one_letter_code
_entity_poly.pdbx_strand_id
1 'polypeptide(L)'
;MVAFLGIIGTPLGLLLAVLLDQKIRGSRIYQSVFFAPVMLSMALIGIIWQLFYNKDNGLLNFFLGTAGTPQAVDWFGDSNVNIWAAMIAATWRHAGYVMILYLAGLKGVDPTLREAASLDGASASQTFFRVVFPAMKPVNIIIVVITIIESLRAFDVVWVIHKGRNGLELLGALVIQNLVGEGQVIGVGSALAVILLIISLVPIVWYLVRTFRKDSRA
;
A
#
# COMPACT_ATOMS: atom_id res chain seq x y z
N MET A 1 4.35 -1.27 -8.65
CA MET A 1 3.81 -1.06 -7.29
C MET A 1 2.64 -0.08 -7.27
N VAL A 2 2.81 1.18 -7.71
CA VAL A 2 1.74 2.21 -7.70
C VAL A 2 0.43 1.73 -8.31
N ALA A 3 0.48 1.19 -9.53
CA ALA A 3 -0.72 0.67 -10.19
C ALA A 3 -1.39 -0.47 -9.41
N PHE A 4 -0.61 -1.37 -8.82
CA PHE A 4 -1.13 -2.49 -8.03
C PHE A 4 -1.83 -2.00 -6.76
N LEU A 5 -1.19 -1.12 -5.98
CA LEU A 5 -1.81 -0.56 -4.77
C LEU A 5 -3.00 0.36 -5.10
N GLY A 6 -2.97 1.05 -6.23
CA GLY A 6 -4.08 1.87 -6.72
C GLY A 6 -5.30 1.04 -7.15
N ILE A 7 -5.07 -0.06 -7.87
CA ILE A 7 -6.15 -0.87 -8.48
C ILE A 7 -6.66 -1.96 -7.54
N ILE A 8 -5.81 -2.49 -6.66
CA ILE A 8 -6.15 -3.62 -5.79
C ILE A 8 -6.17 -3.17 -4.34
N GLY A 9 -5.07 -2.61 -3.84
CA GLY A 9 -4.98 -2.29 -2.41
C GLY A 9 -5.96 -1.19 -1.95
N THR A 10 -6.16 -0.18 -2.78
CA THR A 10 -7.04 0.95 -2.45
C THR A 10 -8.52 0.54 -2.49
N PRO A 11 -9.02 -0.16 -3.53
CA PRO A 11 -10.38 -0.70 -3.51
C PRO A 11 -10.61 -1.72 -2.40
N LEU A 12 -9.60 -2.51 -2.01
CA LEU A 12 -9.72 -3.41 -0.87
C LEU A 12 -9.92 -2.63 0.44
N GLY A 13 -9.13 -1.58 0.67
CA GLY A 13 -9.32 -0.69 1.83
C GLY A 13 -10.69 0.00 1.81
N LEU A 14 -11.15 0.47 0.64
CA LEU A 14 -12.49 1.04 0.48
C LEU A 14 -13.59 0.03 0.80
N LEU A 15 -13.46 -1.20 0.30
CA LEU A 15 -14.41 -2.28 0.57
C LEU A 15 -14.51 -2.56 2.07
N LEU A 16 -13.36 -2.68 2.76
CA LEU A 16 -13.32 -2.85 4.21
C LEU A 16 -13.98 -1.67 4.94
N ALA A 17 -13.74 -0.43 4.49
CA ALA A 17 -14.36 0.75 5.08
C ALA A 17 -15.89 0.73 4.94
N VAL A 18 -16.40 0.41 3.75
CA VAL A 18 -17.84 0.32 3.48
C VAL A 18 -18.50 -0.79 4.30
N LEU A 19 -17.86 -1.96 4.42
CA LEU A 19 -18.37 -3.06 5.26
C LEU A 19 -18.43 -2.66 6.74
N LEU A 20 -17.44 -1.90 7.23
CA LEU A 20 -17.39 -1.46 8.62
C LEU A 20 -18.29 -0.25 8.92
N ASP A 21 -18.62 0.56 7.91
CA ASP A 21 -19.57 1.69 7.98
C ASP A 21 -21.01 1.21 8.25
N GLN A 22 -21.35 -0.01 7.82
CA GLN A 22 -22.68 -0.63 8.04
C GLN A 22 -22.99 -0.98 9.52
N LYS A 23 -22.20 -0.49 10.48
CA LYS A 23 -22.37 -0.69 11.92
C LYS A 23 -22.46 -2.16 12.34
N ILE A 24 -21.64 -3.02 11.72
CA ILE A 24 -21.53 -4.43 12.10
C ILE A 24 -21.14 -4.59 13.58
N ARG A 25 -21.63 -5.66 14.22
CA ARG A 25 -21.26 -5.98 15.62
C ARG A 25 -19.75 -6.14 15.72
N GLY A 26 -19.13 -5.45 16.67
CA GLY A 26 -17.67 -5.49 16.85
C GLY A 26 -16.87 -4.64 15.86
N SER A 27 -17.49 -3.71 15.12
CA SER A 27 -16.79 -2.83 14.15
C SER A 27 -15.52 -2.17 14.71
N ARG A 28 -15.49 -1.77 15.99
CA ARG A 28 -14.27 -1.24 16.65
C ARG A 28 -13.11 -2.24 16.71
N ILE A 29 -13.40 -3.51 17.00
CA ILE A 29 -12.36 -4.56 17.07
C ILE A 29 -11.79 -4.81 15.69
N TYR A 30 -12.64 -4.94 14.67
CA TYR A 30 -12.20 -5.12 13.29
C TYR A 30 -11.34 -3.94 12.82
N GLN A 31 -11.76 -2.69 13.10
CA GLN A 31 -10.97 -1.50 12.81
C GLN A 31 -9.58 -1.58 13.45
N SER A 32 -9.49 -1.94 14.73
CA SER A 32 -8.20 -2.08 15.42
C SER A 32 -7.32 -3.18 14.82
N VAL A 33 -7.89 -4.35 14.51
CA VAL A 33 -7.14 -5.49 13.94
C VAL A 33 -6.60 -5.15 12.55
N PHE A 34 -7.42 -4.60 11.66
CA PHE A 34 -6.99 -4.25 10.32
C PHE A 34 -6.07 -3.03 10.29
N PHE A 35 -6.15 -2.14 11.27
CA PHE A 35 -5.28 -0.97 11.38
C PHE A 35 -3.96 -1.25 12.13
N ALA A 36 -3.89 -2.28 12.97
CA ALA A 36 -2.69 -2.62 13.74
C ALA A 36 -1.40 -2.68 12.89
N PRO A 37 -1.39 -3.24 11.65
CA PRO A 37 -0.18 -3.29 10.83
C PRO A 37 0.36 -1.90 10.44
N VAL A 38 -0.50 -0.88 10.39
CA VAL A 38 -0.12 0.49 10.01
C VAL A 38 0.79 1.12 11.07
N MET A 39 0.71 0.65 12.32
CA MET A 39 1.55 1.12 13.42
C MET A 39 2.94 0.49 13.42
N LEU A 40 3.15 -0.58 12.63
CA LEU A 40 4.43 -1.28 12.56
C LEU A 40 5.36 -0.60 11.54
N SER A 41 6.67 -0.67 11.80
CA SER A 41 7.68 -0.24 10.83
C SER A 41 7.69 -1.16 9.62
N MET A 42 8.10 -0.63 8.47
CA MET A 42 8.12 -1.42 7.23
C MET A 42 9.08 -2.62 7.31
N ALA A 43 10.17 -2.48 8.06
CA ALA A 43 11.10 -3.58 8.33
C ALA A 43 10.42 -4.72 9.10
N LEU A 44 9.63 -4.40 10.13
CA LEU A 44 8.91 -5.40 10.91
C LEU A 44 7.82 -6.10 10.08
N ILE A 45 7.12 -5.36 9.21
CA ILE A 45 6.19 -5.96 8.24
C ILE A 45 6.92 -6.98 7.36
N GLY A 46 8.10 -6.64 6.84
CA GLY A 46 8.92 -7.56 6.06
C GLY A 46 9.31 -8.83 6.83
N ILE A 47 9.73 -8.69 8.10
CA ILE A 47 10.07 -9.84 8.97
C ILE A 47 8.84 -10.73 9.21
N ILE A 48 7.66 -10.15 9.46
CA ILE A 48 6.42 -10.92 9.64
C ILE A 48 6.14 -11.74 8.37
N TRP A 49 6.18 -11.09 7.21
CA TRP A 49 5.94 -11.80 5.95
C TRP A 49 7.02 -12.82 5.62
N GLN A 50 8.26 -12.64 6.09
CA GLN A 50 9.28 -13.69 5.99
C GLN A 50 8.90 -14.98 6.72
N LEU A 51 8.20 -14.88 7.85
CA LEU A 51 7.69 -16.05 8.58
C LEU A 51 6.55 -16.73 7.80
N PHE A 52 5.65 -15.95 7.19
CA PHE A 52 4.54 -16.49 6.41
C PHE A 52 5.01 -17.18 5.12
N TYR A 53 5.98 -16.57 4.45
CA TYR A 53 6.50 -16.98 3.14
C TYR A 53 7.75 -17.85 3.21
N ASN A 54 8.17 -18.26 4.41
CA ASN A 54 9.30 -19.17 4.55
C ASN A 54 9.06 -20.47 3.75
N LYS A 55 10.05 -20.89 2.97
CA LYS A 55 9.92 -22.04 2.08
C LYS A 55 9.65 -23.33 2.87
N ASP A 56 10.45 -23.58 3.90
CA ASP A 56 10.46 -24.87 4.58
C ASP A 56 9.33 -24.97 5.62
N ASN A 57 9.16 -23.92 6.43
CA ASN A 57 8.27 -23.94 7.60
C ASN A 57 7.25 -22.78 7.60
N GLY A 58 7.03 -22.13 6.45
CA GLY A 58 6.12 -20.99 6.37
C GLY A 58 4.65 -21.38 6.39
N LEU A 59 3.82 -20.49 6.92
CA LEU A 59 2.37 -20.70 7.03
C LEU A 59 1.73 -20.94 5.66
N LEU A 60 2.15 -20.24 4.61
CA LEU A 60 1.55 -20.42 3.28
C LEU A 60 1.80 -21.83 2.72
N ASN A 61 3.04 -22.30 2.76
CA ASN A 61 3.39 -23.64 2.28
C ASN A 61 2.78 -24.73 3.18
N PHE A 62 2.60 -24.45 4.47
CA PHE A 62 1.89 -25.35 5.38
C PHE A 62 0.43 -25.54 4.95
N PHE A 63 -0.30 -24.45 4.68
CA PHE A 63 -1.68 -24.53 4.18
C PHE A 63 -1.79 -25.14 2.78
N LEU A 64 -0.75 -25.00 1.95
CA LEU A 64 -0.66 -25.66 0.64
C LEU A 64 -0.27 -27.13 0.72
N GLY A 65 0.08 -27.65 1.90
CA GLY A 65 0.53 -29.03 2.08
C GLY A 65 1.90 -29.34 1.46
N THR A 66 2.69 -28.31 1.15
CA THR A 66 4.02 -28.42 0.52
C THR A 66 5.17 -28.02 1.44
N ALA A 67 4.88 -27.62 2.68
CA ALA A 67 5.91 -27.28 3.67
C ALA A 67 6.87 -28.46 3.88
N GLY A 68 8.18 -28.17 3.81
CA GLY A 68 9.26 -29.15 3.96
C GLY A 68 9.42 -30.13 2.79
N THR A 69 8.67 -29.98 1.69
CA THR A 69 8.81 -30.84 0.51
C THR A 69 9.61 -30.15 -0.60
N PRO A 70 10.18 -30.88 -1.57
CA PRO A 70 10.83 -30.29 -2.74
C PRO A 70 9.88 -29.42 -3.59
N GLN A 71 8.57 -29.62 -3.48
CA GLN A 71 7.54 -28.85 -4.16
C GLN A 71 7.17 -27.54 -3.43
N ALA A 72 7.79 -27.25 -2.28
CA ALA A 72 7.60 -26.00 -1.55
C ALA A 72 7.92 -24.79 -2.44
N VAL A 73 6.96 -23.87 -2.55
CA VAL A 73 7.14 -22.63 -3.31
C VAL A 73 8.13 -21.74 -2.55
N ASP A 74 9.18 -21.33 -3.25
CA ASP A 74 10.12 -20.33 -2.74
C ASP A 74 9.59 -18.92 -3.05
N TRP A 75 8.68 -18.44 -2.20
CA TRP A 75 7.98 -17.17 -2.37
C TRP A 75 8.88 -15.95 -2.52
N PHE A 76 10.15 -16.03 -2.10
CA PHE A 76 11.08 -14.92 -2.27
C PHE A 76 12.23 -15.23 -3.25
N GLY A 77 12.65 -16.49 -3.32
CA GLY A 77 13.72 -16.93 -4.21
C GLY A 77 13.27 -17.08 -5.67
N ASP A 78 12.02 -17.46 -5.93
CA ASP A 78 11.50 -17.59 -7.29
C ASP A 78 11.05 -16.23 -7.85
N SER A 79 11.72 -15.79 -8.92
CA SER A 79 11.48 -14.51 -9.61
C SER A 79 10.07 -14.36 -10.19
N ASN A 80 9.34 -15.46 -10.39
CA ASN A 80 7.98 -15.41 -10.93
C ASN A 80 6.95 -15.04 -9.85
N VAL A 81 7.23 -15.33 -8.58
CA VAL A 81 6.26 -15.17 -7.47
C VAL A 81 6.68 -14.09 -6.46
N ASN A 82 7.96 -13.74 -6.39
CA ASN A 82 8.48 -12.83 -5.37
C ASN A 82 7.90 -11.41 -5.44
N ILE A 83 7.61 -10.91 -6.65
CA ILE A 83 6.98 -9.61 -6.83
C ILE A 83 5.55 -9.61 -6.30
N TRP A 84 4.82 -10.72 -6.48
CA TRP A 84 3.48 -10.89 -5.96
C TRP A 84 3.48 -11.01 -4.43
N ALA A 85 4.43 -11.77 -3.88
CA ALA A 85 4.63 -11.86 -2.42
C ALA A 85 4.87 -10.48 -1.80
N ALA A 86 5.76 -9.67 -2.38
CA ALA A 86 6.02 -8.31 -1.94
C ALA A 86 4.79 -7.39 -2.09
N MET A 87 4.05 -7.51 -3.19
CA MET A 87 2.83 -6.75 -3.46
C MET A 87 1.70 -7.06 -2.45
N ILE A 88 1.51 -8.33 -2.11
CA ILE A 88 0.53 -8.77 -1.11
C ILE A 88 0.93 -8.25 0.28
N ALA A 89 2.21 -8.37 0.65
CA ALA A 89 2.73 -7.87 1.91
C ALA A 89 2.51 -6.36 2.10
N ALA A 90 2.78 -5.58 1.04
CA ALA A 90 2.52 -4.14 1.05
C ALA A 90 1.02 -3.82 1.10
N THR A 91 0.20 -4.59 0.39
CA THR A 91 -1.27 -4.40 0.36
C THR A 91 -1.90 -4.60 1.72
N TRP A 92 -1.41 -5.55 2.51
CA TRP A 92 -1.93 -5.81 3.85
C TRP A 92 -1.90 -4.57 4.76
N ARG A 93 -0.76 -3.88 4.80
CA ARG A 93 -0.62 -2.61 5.54
C ARG A 93 -1.42 -1.49 4.86
N HIS A 94 -1.30 -1.36 3.55
CA HIS A 94 -1.94 -0.28 2.76
C HIS A 94 -3.47 -0.29 2.89
N ALA A 95 -4.08 -1.47 2.81
CA ALA A 95 -5.53 -1.65 2.92
C ALA A 95 -6.05 -1.16 4.28
N GLY A 96 -5.35 -1.48 5.38
CA GLY A 96 -5.69 -1.00 6.73
C GLY A 96 -5.63 0.52 6.84
N TYR A 97 -4.64 1.15 6.22
CA TYR A 97 -4.49 2.60 6.24
C TYR A 97 -5.60 3.29 5.43
N VAL A 98 -5.81 2.86 4.20
CA VAL A 98 -6.88 3.37 3.31
C VAL A 98 -8.26 3.15 3.92
N MET A 99 -8.48 2.01 4.59
CA MET A 99 -9.73 1.70 5.27
C MET A 99 -10.09 2.77 6.31
N ILE A 100 -9.17 3.14 7.22
CA ILE A 100 -9.46 4.16 8.24
C ILE A 100 -9.76 5.52 7.61
N LEU A 101 -9.02 5.90 6.57
CA LEU A 101 -9.24 7.18 5.88
C LEU A 101 -10.61 7.24 5.21
N TYR A 102 -11.01 6.17 4.51
CA TYR A 102 -12.34 6.07 3.94
C TYR A 102 -13.44 6.02 5.00
N LEU A 103 -13.21 5.33 6.11
CA LEU A 103 -14.19 5.24 7.19
C LEU A 103 -14.41 6.60 7.86
N ALA A 104 -13.35 7.40 8.03
CA ALA A 104 -13.47 8.80 8.46
C ALA A 104 -14.22 9.65 7.42
N GLY A 105 -13.91 9.46 6.13
CA GLY A 105 -14.59 10.15 5.03
C GLY A 105 -16.09 9.84 4.96
N LEU A 106 -16.46 8.57 5.04
CA LEU A 106 -17.84 8.10 4.99
C LEU A 106 -18.69 8.67 6.13
N LYS A 107 -18.11 8.78 7.33
CA LYS A 107 -18.75 9.42 8.50
C LYS A 107 -18.95 10.93 8.33
N GLY A 108 -18.16 11.58 7.48
CA GLY A 108 -18.26 13.00 7.18
C GLY A 108 -19.28 13.33 6.08
N VAL A 109 -19.80 12.34 5.36
CA VAL A 109 -20.81 12.55 4.32
C VAL A 109 -22.17 12.82 4.98
N ASP A 110 -22.84 13.89 4.53
CA ASP A 110 -24.18 14.25 5.01
C ASP A 110 -25.17 13.08 4.78
N PRO A 111 -25.84 12.57 5.84
CA PRO A 111 -26.81 11.49 5.72
C PRO A 111 -27.99 11.84 4.79
N THR A 112 -28.36 13.12 4.68
CA THR A 112 -29.48 13.57 3.83
C THR A 112 -29.25 13.24 2.35
N LEU A 113 -27.99 13.17 1.89
CA LEU A 113 -27.66 12.74 0.52
C LEU A 113 -28.07 11.29 0.24
N ARG A 114 -27.96 10.42 1.25
CA ARG A 114 -28.38 9.01 1.12
C ARG A 114 -29.89 8.90 1.14
N GLU A 115 -30.56 9.70 1.96
CA GLU A 115 -32.03 9.77 2.03
C GLU A 115 -32.63 10.29 0.72
N ALA A 116 -32.12 11.40 0.19
CA ALA A 116 -32.56 11.96 -1.10
C ALA A 116 -32.41 10.94 -2.24
N ALA A 117 -31.26 10.26 -2.34
CA ALA A 117 -31.05 9.21 -3.34
C ALA A 117 -32.04 8.04 -3.20
N SER A 118 -32.43 7.69 -1.96
CA SER A 118 -33.42 6.64 -1.72
C SER A 118 -34.83 7.05 -2.13
N LEU A 119 -35.19 8.34 -1.99
CA LEU A 119 -36.46 8.89 -2.47
C LEU A 119 -36.50 8.91 -4.01
N ASP A 120 -35.37 9.12 -4.67
CA ASP A 120 -35.21 9.03 -6.12
C ASP A 120 -35.17 7.57 -6.65
N GLY A 121 -35.34 6.57 -5.78
CA GLY A 121 -35.36 5.15 -6.16
C GLY A 121 -33.99 4.57 -6.51
N ALA A 122 -32.89 5.22 -6.14
CA ALA A 122 -31.54 4.71 -6.41
C ALA A 122 -31.23 3.47 -5.55
N SER A 123 -30.66 2.44 -6.17
CA SER A 123 -30.19 1.25 -5.45
C SER A 123 -28.96 1.58 -4.59
N ALA A 124 -28.68 0.77 -3.55
CA ALA A 124 -27.54 1.00 -2.66
C ALA A 124 -26.20 1.19 -3.39
N SER A 125 -25.96 0.39 -4.45
CA SER A 125 -24.77 0.52 -5.29
C SER A 125 -24.77 1.82 -6.09
N GLN A 126 -25.92 2.23 -6.65
CA GLN A 126 -26.04 3.51 -7.36
C GLN A 126 -25.81 4.68 -6.41
N THR A 127 -26.43 4.68 -5.23
CA THR A 127 -26.23 5.69 -4.19
C THR A 127 -24.77 5.79 -3.79
N PHE A 128 -24.09 4.65 -3.59
CA PHE A 128 -22.67 4.66 -3.26
C PHE A 128 -21.82 5.27 -4.38
N PHE A 129 -21.88 4.74 -5.60
CA PHE A 129 -20.97 5.15 -6.68
C PHE A 129 -21.31 6.51 -7.28
N ARG A 130 -22.58 6.93 -7.26
CA ARG A 130 -23.03 8.18 -7.91
C ARG A 130 -23.21 9.35 -6.95
N VAL A 131 -23.40 9.09 -5.65
CA VAL A 131 -23.66 10.15 -4.66
C VAL A 131 -22.55 10.19 -3.61
N VAL A 132 -22.37 9.10 -2.86
CA VAL A 132 -21.44 9.07 -1.72
C VAL A 132 -19.98 9.17 -2.16
N PHE A 133 -19.56 8.35 -3.13
CA PHE A 133 -18.18 8.32 -3.60
C PHE A 133 -17.74 9.65 -4.25
N PRO A 134 -18.55 10.32 -5.10
CA PRO A 134 -18.25 11.65 -5.59
C PRO A 134 -18.27 12.73 -4.50
N ALA A 135 -19.19 12.65 -3.52
CA ALA A 135 -19.21 13.58 -2.39
C ALA A 135 -17.91 13.51 -1.55
N MET A 136 -17.29 12.34 -1.48
CA MET A 136 -15.97 12.12 -0.85
C MET A 136 -14.78 12.54 -1.73
N LYS A 137 -14.96 13.35 -2.78
CA LYS A 137 -13.86 13.81 -3.66
C LYS A 137 -12.61 14.32 -2.91
N PRO A 138 -12.72 15.14 -1.83
CA PRO A 138 -11.54 15.56 -1.06
C PRO A 138 -10.77 14.37 -0.45
N VAL A 139 -11.48 13.39 0.09
CA VAL A 139 -10.91 12.18 0.69
C VAL A 139 -10.28 11.29 -0.39
N ASN A 140 -10.93 11.13 -1.54
CA ASN A 140 -10.38 10.39 -2.68
C ASN A 140 -9.04 10.97 -3.15
N ILE A 141 -8.93 12.31 -3.23
CA ILE A 141 -7.67 12.97 -3.62
C ILE A 141 -6.57 12.67 -2.60
N ILE A 142 -6.86 12.79 -1.30
CA ILE A 142 -5.91 12.48 -0.23
C ILE A 142 -5.43 11.02 -0.34
N ILE A 143 -6.35 10.09 -0.57
CA ILE A 143 -6.02 8.66 -0.67
C ILE A 143 -5.17 8.37 -1.90
N VAL A 144 -5.42 9.00 -3.05
CA VAL A 144 -4.56 8.87 -4.24
C VAL A 144 -3.14 9.33 -3.93
N VAL A 145 -2.99 10.48 -3.27
CA VAL A 145 -1.68 11.02 -2.88
C VAL A 145 -0.97 10.08 -1.91
N ILE A 146 -1.67 9.56 -0.90
CA ILE A 146 -1.13 8.60 0.07
C ILE A 146 -0.71 7.31 -0.61
N THR A 147 -1.52 6.77 -1.52
CA THR A 147 -1.18 5.56 -2.28
C THR A 147 0.09 5.76 -3.09
N ILE A 148 0.30 6.93 -3.69
CA ILE A 148 1.55 7.24 -4.39
C ILE A 148 2.72 7.27 -3.42
N ILE A 149 2.59 7.95 -2.27
CA ILE A 149 3.64 8.04 -1.25
C ILE A 149 4.01 6.64 -0.73
N GLU A 150 3.04 5.84 -0.30
CA GLU A 150 3.28 4.49 0.22
C GLU A 150 3.88 3.57 -0.85
N SER A 151 3.47 3.71 -2.11
CA SER A 151 4.04 2.93 -3.21
C SER A 151 5.52 3.21 -3.45
N LEU A 152 5.96 4.45 -3.22
CA LEU A 152 7.37 4.83 -3.31
C LEU A 152 8.15 4.29 -2.10
N ARG A 153 7.54 4.29 -0.91
CA ARG A 153 8.12 3.73 0.32
C ARG A 153 8.17 2.21 0.37
N ALA A 154 7.35 1.54 -0.44
CA ALA A 154 7.33 0.07 -0.49
C ALA A 154 8.67 -0.57 -0.91
N PHE A 155 9.63 0.25 -1.37
CA PHE A 155 11.05 -0.10 -1.44
C PHE A 155 11.56 -0.82 -0.18
N ASP A 156 11.17 -0.38 1.02
CA ASP A 156 11.66 -0.96 2.27
C ASP A 156 11.25 -2.43 2.44
N VAL A 157 10.04 -2.81 2.01
CA VAL A 157 9.58 -4.22 2.02
C VAL A 157 10.40 -5.04 1.06
N VAL A 158 10.61 -4.52 -0.13
CA VAL A 158 11.38 -5.18 -1.17
C VAL A 158 12.85 -5.33 -0.76
N TRP A 159 13.41 -4.38 -0.01
CA TRP A 159 14.76 -4.52 0.53
C TRP A 159 14.87 -5.60 1.61
N VAL A 160 13.88 -5.68 2.50
CA VAL A 160 13.84 -6.75 3.53
C VAL A 160 13.71 -8.12 2.86
N ILE A 161 13.06 -8.19 1.69
CA ILE A 161 12.90 -9.40 0.89
C ILE A 161 14.12 -9.61 -0.02
N HIS A 162 14.98 -10.56 0.31
CA HIS A 162 16.14 -10.92 -0.55
C HIS A 162 17.07 -9.75 -0.93
N LYS A 163 17.08 -8.64 -0.15
CA LYS A 163 17.87 -7.42 -0.44
C LYS A 163 17.56 -6.82 -1.82
N GLY A 164 16.33 -6.97 -2.31
CA GLY A 164 15.91 -6.48 -3.63
C GLY A 164 16.59 -7.20 -4.81
N ARG A 165 16.96 -8.48 -4.66
CA ARG A 165 17.50 -9.34 -5.75
C ARG A 165 16.38 -10.17 -6.39
N ASN A 166 16.69 -10.88 -7.48
CA ASN A 166 15.77 -11.75 -8.24
C ASN A 166 14.59 -10.99 -8.89
N GLY A 167 14.86 -9.88 -9.59
CA GLY A 167 13.82 -9.11 -10.29
C GLY A 167 13.10 -8.07 -9.42
N LEU A 168 13.57 -7.89 -8.19
CA LEU A 168 13.10 -6.90 -7.22
C LEU A 168 14.05 -5.69 -7.09
N GLU A 169 14.84 -5.45 -8.13
CA GLU A 169 15.91 -4.45 -8.18
C GLU A 169 15.34 -3.04 -8.32
N LEU A 170 14.85 -2.50 -7.20
CA LEU A 170 14.46 -1.10 -7.10
C LEU A 170 15.70 -0.21 -6.98
N LEU A 171 15.62 1.04 -7.46
CA LEU A 171 16.75 1.98 -7.41
C LEU A 171 17.36 2.11 -6.00
N GLY A 172 16.53 2.17 -4.96
CA GLY A 172 17.01 2.18 -3.57
C GLY A 172 17.78 0.91 -3.18
N ALA A 173 17.43 -0.25 -3.74
CA ALA A 173 18.09 -1.52 -3.43
C ALA A 173 19.49 -1.51 -4.02
N LEU A 174 19.59 -1.06 -5.26
CA LEU A 174 20.85 -0.93 -5.97
C LEU A 174 21.79 0.06 -5.26
N VAL A 175 21.25 1.16 -4.70
CA VAL A 175 22.02 2.09 -3.86
C VAL A 175 22.64 1.37 -2.67
N ILE A 176 21.83 0.68 -1.86
CA ILE A 176 22.33 0.01 -0.66
C ILE A 176 23.24 -1.18 -1.01
N GLN A 177 22.95 -1.96 -2.05
CA GLN A 177 23.82 -3.05 -2.51
C GLN A 177 25.22 -2.57 -2.88
N ASN A 178 25.32 -1.40 -3.55
CA ASN A 178 26.60 -0.85 -3.96
C ASN A 178 27.33 -0.10 -2.82
N LEU A 179 26.61 0.34 -1.79
CA LEU A 179 27.17 1.05 -0.63
C LEU A 179 27.49 0.14 0.56
N VAL A 180 26.82 -1.01 0.69
CA VAL A 180 26.88 -1.86 1.88
C VAL A 180 26.96 -3.34 1.48
N GLY A 181 28.13 -3.96 1.68
CA GLY A 181 28.35 -5.40 1.47
C GLY A 181 29.75 -5.75 0.97
N GLU A 182 29.99 -7.05 0.78
CA GLU A 182 31.20 -7.56 0.12
C GLU A 182 31.12 -7.25 -1.39
N GLY A 183 32.06 -6.47 -1.91
CA GLY A 183 32.07 -5.98 -3.30
C GLY A 183 31.52 -4.57 -3.53
N GLN A 184 31.47 -3.73 -2.48
CA GLN A 184 31.00 -2.34 -2.58
C GLN A 184 31.70 -1.53 -3.68
N VAL A 185 30.90 -0.82 -4.48
CA VAL A 185 31.36 0.16 -5.47
C VAL A 185 30.72 1.50 -5.14
N ILE A 186 31.32 2.19 -4.16
CA ILE A 186 30.77 3.41 -3.56
C ILE A 186 30.41 4.45 -4.63
N GLY A 187 31.24 4.61 -5.67
CA GLY A 187 30.96 5.56 -6.76
C GLY A 187 29.65 5.30 -7.50
N VAL A 188 29.33 4.02 -7.78
CA VAL A 188 28.07 3.63 -8.44
C VAL A 188 26.90 3.82 -7.48
N GLY A 189 27.06 3.41 -6.21
CA GLY A 189 26.04 3.59 -5.17
C GLY A 189 25.68 5.06 -4.93
N SER A 190 26.68 5.94 -4.87
CA SER A 190 26.47 7.39 -4.75
C SER A 190 25.83 7.99 -5.98
N ALA A 191 26.22 7.58 -7.20
CA ALA A 191 25.58 8.06 -8.44
C ALA A 191 24.10 7.68 -8.50
N LEU A 192 23.77 6.43 -8.16
CA LEU A 192 22.39 5.95 -8.07
C LEU A 192 21.59 6.72 -7.01
N ALA A 193 22.20 7.06 -5.87
CA ALA A 193 21.55 7.84 -4.82
C ALA A 193 21.22 9.27 -5.29
N VAL A 194 22.11 9.91 -6.05
CA VAL A 194 21.87 11.24 -6.64
C VAL A 194 20.75 11.18 -7.68
N ILE A 195 20.71 10.15 -8.52
CA ILE A 195 19.62 9.96 -9.49
C ILE A 195 18.28 9.79 -8.75
N LEU A 196 18.24 8.94 -7.73
CA LEU A 196 17.06 8.72 -6.90
C LEU A 196 16.60 10.02 -6.22
N LEU A 197 17.55 10.81 -5.72
CA LEU A 197 17.28 12.14 -5.16
C LEU A 197 16.61 13.04 -6.21
N ILE A 198 17.18 13.19 -7.41
CA ILE A 198 16.62 14.05 -8.47
C ILE A 198 15.20 13.61 -8.86
N ILE A 199 14.99 12.31 -9.08
CA ILE A 199 13.67 11.74 -9.43
C ILE A 199 12.63 12.03 -8.35
N SER A 200 13.04 12.02 -7.08
CA SER A 200 12.16 12.29 -5.95
C SER A 200 11.91 13.79 -5.76
N LEU A 201 12.93 14.62 -5.92
CA LEU A 201 12.91 16.05 -5.61
C LEU A 201 12.16 16.86 -6.68
N VAL A 202 12.32 16.51 -7.97
CA VAL A 202 11.73 17.27 -9.08
C VAL A 202 10.20 17.35 -8.99
N PRO A 203 9.45 16.23 -8.82
CA PRO A 203 8.00 16.28 -8.67
C PRO A 203 7.56 17.03 -7.41
N ILE A 204 8.27 16.86 -6.29
CA ILE A 204 7.97 17.51 -5.02
C ILE A 204 8.11 19.02 -5.15
N VAL A 205 9.25 19.50 -5.67
CA VAL A 205 9.49 20.93 -5.88
C VAL A 205 8.48 21.51 -6.87
N TRP A 206 8.19 20.80 -7.96
CA TRP A 206 7.19 21.24 -8.93
C TRP A 206 5.79 21.39 -8.31
N TYR A 207 5.37 20.42 -7.50
CA TYR A 207 4.10 20.46 -6.79
C TYR A 207 4.05 21.64 -5.80
N LEU A 208 5.07 21.78 -4.95
CA LEU A 208 5.14 22.86 -3.96
C LEU A 208 5.13 24.24 -4.65
N VAL A 209 5.92 24.43 -5.69
CA VAL A 209 5.95 25.70 -6.45
C VAL A 209 4.59 26.01 -7.07
N ARG A 210 3.86 25.01 -7.59
CA ARG A 210 2.51 25.22 -8.14
C ARG A 210 1.48 25.56 -7.07
N THR A 211 1.55 24.92 -5.91
CA THR A 211 0.63 25.18 -4.79
C THR A 211 0.85 26.57 -4.20
N PHE A 212 2.09 26.94 -3.87
CA PHE A 212 2.40 28.29 -3.34
C PHE A 212 2.11 29.43 -4.33
N ARG A 213 2.23 29.16 -5.64
CA ARG A 213 1.80 30.13 -6.68
C ARG A 213 0.29 30.27 -6.82
N LYS A 214 -0.48 29.30 -6.34
CA LYS A 214 -1.95 29.35 -6.32
C LYS A 214 -2.45 30.12 -5.10
N ASP A 215 -1.84 29.89 -3.93
CA ASP A 215 -2.19 30.58 -2.69
C ASP A 215 -1.82 32.07 -2.70
N SER A 216 -0.79 32.46 -3.45
CA SER A 216 -0.45 33.88 -3.68
C SER A 216 -1.35 34.60 -4.70
N ARG A 217 -2.27 33.88 -5.35
CA ARG A 217 -3.23 34.43 -6.33
C ARG A 217 -4.68 34.40 -5.84
N ALA A 218 -4.94 33.85 -4.65
CA ALA A 218 -6.22 33.86 -3.96
C ALA A 218 -6.23 34.96 -2.90
#